data_AF-A0A835X2L3-F1
#
_entry.id   AF-A0A835X2L3-F1
#
_cell.length_a   1.000
_cell.length_b   1.000
_cell.length_c   1.000
_cell.angle_alpha   90.00
_cell.angle_beta   90.00
_cell.angle_gamma   90.00
#
_symmetry.space_group_name_H-M   'P 1'
#
loop_
_entity.id
_entity.type
_entity.pdbx_description
1 polymer ?
#
loop_
_entity_poly.entity_id
_entity_poly.type
_entity_poly.pdbx_seq_one_letter_code
_entity_poly.pdbx_strand_id
1 'polypeptide(L)' 'MRKSVIISGPPAVGKTTVAKGLATEFNLKFLGGGDILKELAKEQGFQTDGDDWWDTSD' A
#
# COMPACT_ATOMS: atom_id res chain seq x y z
N MET A 1 -9.89 -6.72 -20.14
CA MET A 1 -9.86 -5.46 -19.36
C MET A 1 -9.61 -5.82 -17.90
N ARG A 2 -8.55 -5.31 -17.26
CA ARG A 2 -8.32 -5.53 -15.82
C ARG A 2 -9.20 -4.58 -15.02
N LYS A 3 -9.89 -5.09 -13.99
CA LYS A 3 -10.64 -4.28 -13.03
C LYS A 3 -9.74 -3.99 -11.84
N SER A 4 -9.71 -2.74 -11.40
CA SER A 4 -8.91 -2.27 -10.25
C SER A 4 -9.80 -1.46 -9.33
N VAL A 5 -9.55 -1.55 -8.02
CA VAL A 5 -10.28 -0.84 -6.97
C VAL A 5 -9.28 -0.06 -6.14
N ILE A 6 -9.59 1.22 -5.88
CA ILE A 6 -8.79 2.08 -5.00
C ILE A 6 -9.62 2.36 -3.75
N ILE A 7 -9.04 2.17 -2.57
CA ILE A 7 -9.68 2.42 -1.28
C ILE A 7 -8.94 3.57 -0.60
N SER A 8 -9.62 4.70 -0.40
CA SER A 8 -9.08 5.92 0.19
C SER A 8 -9.90 6.37 1.40
N GLY A 9 -9.31 7.20 2.26
CA GLY A 9 -9.96 7.74 3.46
C GLY A 9 -8.98 8.08 4.60
N PRO A 10 -9.48 8.70 5.69
CA PRO A 10 -8.66 9.17 6.83
C PRO A 10 -7.84 8.05 7.49
N PRO A 11 -6.78 8.36 8.27
CA PRO A 11 -6.04 7.34 9.03
C PRO A 11 -6.95 6.56 10.00
N ALA A 12 -6.55 5.34 10.36
CA ALA A 12 -7.24 4.45 11.31
C ALA A 12 -8.68 3.99 10.96
N VAL A 13 -9.28 4.38 9.83
CA VAL A 13 -10.65 3.93 9.44
C VAL A 13 -10.75 2.48 8.91
N GLY A 14 -9.67 1.69 8.99
CA GLY A 14 -9.68 0.27 8.59
C GLY A 14 -9.52 -0.01 7.08
N LYS A 15 -9.07 0.97 6.28
CA LYS A 15 -8.88 0.83 4.82
C LYS A 15 -8.09 -0.41 4.43
N THR A 16 -6.93 -0.62 5.05
CA THR A 16 -6.05 -1.74 4.77
C THR A 16 -6.71 -3.07 5.11
N THR A 17 -7.49 -3.11 6.19
CA THR A 17 -8.26 -4.29 6.60
C THR A 17 -9.31 -4.64 5.54
N VAL A 18 -10.09 -3.66 5.09
CA VAL A 18 -11.11 -3.86 4.04
C VAL A 18 -10.46 -4.25 2.71
N ALA A 19 -9.35 -3.61 2.34
CA ALA A 19 -8.60 -3.93 1.11
C ALA A 19 -8.12 -5.39 1.09
N LYS A 20 -7.56 -5.87 2.21
CA LYS A 20 -7.12 -7.27 2.35
C LYS A 20 -8.31 -8.25 2.31
N GLY A 21 -9.43 -7.88 2.93
CA GLY A 21 -10.67 -8.67 2.88
C GLY A 21 -11.21 -8.82 1.46
N LEU A 22 -11.35 -7.70 0.73
CA LEU A 22 -11.80 -7.70 -0.67
C LEU A 22 -10.82 -8.45 -1.59
N ALA A 23 -9.52 -8.32 -1.36
CA ALA A 23 -8.51 -9.06 -2.11
C ALA A 23 -8.69 -10.58 -1.94
N THR A 24 -8.95 -11.03 -0.71
CA THR A 24 -9.18 -12.44 -0.40
C THR A 24 -10.49 -12.94 -1.02
N GLU A 25 -11.59 -12.22 -0.81
CA GLU A 25 -12.93 -12.63 -1.24
C GLU A 25 -13.06 -12.71 -2.77
N PHE A 26 -12.48 -11.74 -3.48
CA PHE A 26 -12.61 -11.63 -4.94
C PHE A 26 -11.38 -12.10 -5.71
N ASN A 27 -10.43 -12.76 -5.03
CA ASN A 27 -9.17 -13.22 -5.61
C ASN A 27 -8.42 -12.10 -6.36
N LEU A 28 -8.35 -10.91 -5.76
CA LEU A 28 -7.64 -9.76 -6.29
C LEU A 28 -6.25 -9.66 -5.66
N LYS A 29 -5.31 -9.05 -6.39
CA LYS A 29 -4.01 -8.70 -5.82
C LYS A 29 -4.16 -7.49 -4.90
N PHE A 30 -3.82 -7.65 -3.62
CA PHE A 30 -3.64 -6.52 -2.71
C PHE A 30 -2.37 -5.75 -3.08
N LEU A 31 -2.46 -4.42 -3.07
CA LEU A 31 -1.35 -3.52 -3.34
C LEU A 31 -1.34 -2.41 -2.27
N GLY A 32 -0.26 -2.31 -1.50
CA GLY A 32 -0.04 -1.21 -0.57
C GLY A 32 0.45 0.02 -1.31
N GLY A 33 -0.19 1.18 -1.07
CA GLY A 33 0.19 2.42 -1.75
C GLY A 33 1.64 2.84 -1.44
N GLY A 34 2.06 2.73 -0.18
CA GLY A 34 3.43 3.03 0.23
C GLY A 34 4.46 2.11 -0.42
N ASP A 35 4.17 0.81 -0.47
CA ASP A 35 5.06 -0.20 -1.06
C ASP A 35 5.31 0.08 -2.56
N ILE A 36 4.25 0.39 -3.32
CA ILE A 36 4.38 0.73 -4.74
C ILE A 36 5.23 1.98 -4.94
N LEU A 37 5.03 3.00 -4.10
CA LEU A 37 5.79 4.24 -4.21
C LEU A 37 7.28 4.01 -3.92
N LYS A 38 7.61 3.13 -2.96
CA LYS A 38 8.99 2.73 -2.67
C LYS A 38 9.61 1.94 -3.82
N GLU A 39 8.87 1.01 -4.43
CA GLU A 39 9.32 0.28 -5.61
C GLU A 39 9.62 1.24 -6.78
N LEU A 40 8.70 2.17 -7.08
CA LEU A 40 8.88 3.16 -8.13
C LEU A 40 10.07 4.10 -7.86
N ALA A 41 10.26 4.53 -6.62
CA ALA A 41 11.40 5.36 -6.24
C ALA A 41 12.74 4.60 -6.43
N LYS A 42 12.78 3.32 -6.07
CA LYS A 42 13.96 2.46 -6.27
C LYS A 42 14.29 2.28 -7.75
N GLU A 43 13.27 2.09 -8.59
CA GLU A 43 13.45 2.00 -10.06
C GLU A 43 14.03 3.29 -10.66
N GLN A 44 13.71 4.45 -10.09
CA GLN A 44 14.28 5.74 -10.51
C GLN A 44 15.66 6.04 -9.90
N GLY A 45 16.23 5.11 -9.12
CA GLY A 45 17.55 5.26 -8.52
C GLY A 45 17.56 6.06 -7.21
N PHE A 46 16.40 6.32 -6.60
CA PHE A 46 16.35 6.92 -5.26
C PHE A 46 16.69 5.87 -4.19
N GLN A 47 17.39 6.30 -3.14
CA GLN A 47 17.57 5.48 -1.95
C GLN A 47 16.26 5.42 -1.17
N THR A 48 15.77 4.20 -0.95
CA THR A 48 14.54 3.91 -0.20
C THR A 48 14.79 3.05 1.04
N ASP A 49 16.04 2.66 1.26
CA ASP A 49 16.48 1.86 2.41
C ASP A 49 16.80 2.82 3.58
N GLY A 50 15.84 3.00 4.47
CA GLY A 50 15.95 3.83 5.68
C GLY A 50 14.76 3.60 6.59
N ASP A 51 14.88 3.93 7.88
CA ASP A 51 13.76 3.85 8.80
C ASP A 51 12.67 4.81 8.33
N ASP A 52 11.46 4.28 8.11
CA ASP A 52 10.27 5.06 7.87
C ASP A 52 10.00 5.87 9.14
N TRP A 53 10.48 7.12 9.19
CA TRP A 53 10.36 7.97 10.39
C TRP A 53 8.92 8.16 10.88
N TRP A 54 7.93 7.84 10.03
CA TRP A 54 6.50 7.85 10.33
C TRP A 54 5.91 6.49 10.73
N ASP A 55 6.63 5.38 10.53
CA ASP A 55 6.25 4.01 10.96
C ASP A 55 7.12 3.49 12.11
N THR A 56 8.17 4.21 12.52
CA THR A 56 8.88 3.93 13.76
C THR A 56 7.96 4.18 14.96
N SER A 57 7.64 3.11 15.66
CA SER A 57 7.06 3.19 17.01
C SER A 57 8.15 3.76 17.92
N ASP A 58 7.89 4.87 18.60
CA ASP A 58 8.70 5.29 19.75
C ASP A 58 8.86 4.15 20.79
#